data_AF-A0A4V1WFE1-F1
#
_entry.id   AF-A0A4V1WFE1-F1
#
_cell.length_a   1.000
_cell.length_b   1.000
_cell.length_c   1.000
_cell.angle_alpha   90.00
_cell.angle_beta   90.00
_cell.angle_gamma   90.00
#
_symmetry.space_group_name_H-M   'P 1'
#
loop_
_entity.id
_entity.type
_entity.pdbx_description
1 polymer ?
#
loop_
_entity_poly.entity_id
_entity_poly.type
_entity_poly.pdbx_seq_one_letter_code
_entity_poly.pdbx_strand_id
1 'polypeptide(L)'
;MIRIALSVITLAILIFFHNSIISFGLNIRLSFTFSKILPYMLEFFAVCLIIFNVYRQYLMGTSLTIRRLVSILILFGGSGIAFAVNPIYEGDFSHQYREISLAGENADTFQHGLTMIALPGCPFCFEKLEEMKRVKAIYPTLPMYVLVINDDELAAESYREASEGMIEVALFPESTLLRTIIQDGYPNLMYKPGENGSQLINWSNSGFGSASWDYILEEEGL
;
A
#
# COMPACT_ATOMS: atom_id res chain seq x y z
N MET A 1 -8.63 -15.33 34.42
CA MET A 1 -7.34 -14.65 34.23
C MET A 1 -6.60 -15.20 33.04
N ILE A 2 -6.32 -16.51 32.97
CA ILE A 2 -5.60 -17.14 31.86
C ILE A 2 -6.21 -16.80 30.48
N ARG A 3 -7.53 -16.91 30.30
CA ARG A 3 -8.19 -16.61 29.02
C ARG A 3 -8.02 -15.16 28.56
N ILE A 4 -8.11 -14.22 29.50
CA ILE A 4 -7.92 -12.79 29.20
C ILE A 4 -6.48 -12.52 28.80
N ALA A 5 -5.52 -13.07 29.57
CA ALA A 5 -4.09 -12.95 29.24
C ALA A 5 -3.79 -13.51 27.85
N LEU A 6 -4.35 -14.68 27.50
CA LEU A 6 -4.20 -15.26 26.17
C LEU A 6 -4.76 -14.33 25.08
N SER A 7 -5.98 -13.79 25.23
CA SER A 7 -6.54 -12.87 24.23
C SER A 7 -5.73 -11.57 24.08
N VAL A 8 -5.17 -11.04 25.17
CA VAL A 8 -4.28 -9.87 25.12
C VAL A 8 -2.96 -10.21 24.41
N ILE A 9 -2.37 -11.37 24.70
CA ILE A 9 -1.17 -11.84 24.00
C ILE A 9 -1.46 -12.05 22.51
N THR A 10 -2.61 -12.63 22.15
CA THR A 10 -3.04 -12.77 20.76
C THR A 10 -3.13 -11.42 20.06
N LEU A 11 -3.76 -10.42 20.67
CA LEU A 11 -3.82 -9.07 20.11
C LEU A 11 -2.40 -8.49 19.90
N ALA A 12 -1.52 -8.60 20.90
CA ALA A 12 -0.15 -8.11 20.79
C ALA A 12 0.64 -8.80 19.66
N ILE A 13 0.48 -10.12 19.50
CA ILE A 13 1.08 -10.88 18.41
C ILE A 13 0.54 -10.39 17.06
N LEU A 14 -0.77 -10.21 16.92
CA LEU A 14 -1.37 -9.73 15.67
C LEU A 14 -0.85 -8.35 15.28
N ILE A 15 -0.78 -7.42 16.23
CA ILE A 15 -0.24 -6.07 16.00
C ILE A 15 1.24 -6.13 15.58
N PHE A 16 2.04 -6.98 16.24
CA PHE A 16 3.47 -7.11 15.92
C PHE A 16 3.72 -7.77 14.56
N PHE A 17 2.90 -8.75 14.18
CA PHE A 17 3.02 -9.48 12.91
C PHE A 17 2.12 -8.92 11.80
N HIS A 18 1.64 -7.68 11.93
CA HIS A 18 0.70 -7.04 11.00
C HIS A 18 1.18 -7.11 9.54
N ASN A 19 2.41 -6.66 9.26
CA ASN A 19 2.98 -6.70 7.91
C ASN A 19 3.20 -8.12 7.36
N SER A 20 3.45 -9.08 8.25
CA SER A 20 3.57 -10.50 7.86
C SER A 20 2.22 -11.06 7.43
N ILE A 21 1.12 -10.65 8.07
CA ILE A 21 -0.24 -11.05 7.68
C ILE A 21 -0.60 -10.47 6.30
N ILE A 22 -0.25 -9.20 6.04
CA ILE A 22 -0.45 -8.58 4.72
C ILE A 22 0.30 -9.38 3.65
N SER A 23 1.59 -9.64 3.89
CA SER A 23 2.44 -10.39 2.95
C SER A 23 1.91 -11.80 2.71
N PHE A 24 1.41 -12.47 3.75
CA PHE A 24 0.76 -13.77 3.63
C PHE A 24 -0.49 -13.69 2.75
N GLY A 25 -1.33 -12.66 2.92
CA GLY A 25 -2.51 -12.44 2.10
C GLY A 25 -2.18 -12.31 0.61
N LEU A 26 -1.17 -11.50 0.29
CA LEU A 26 -0.69 -11.32 -1.08
C LEU A 26 -0.12 -12.62 -1.66
N ASN A 27 0.63 -13.40 -0.87
CA ASN A 27 1.19 -14.69 -1.31
C ASN A 27 0.12 -15.74 -1.65
N ILE A 28 -1.04 -15.69 -1.00
CA ILE A 28 -2.20 -16.54 -1.34
C ILE A 28 -3.13 -15.89 -2.38
N ARG A 29 -2.68 -14.81 -3.04
CA ARG A 29 -3.39 -14.05 -4.08
C ARG A 29 -4.72 -13.45 -3.64
N LEU A 30 -4.82 -13.02 -2.39
CA LEU A 30 -5.87 -12.08 -2.02
C LEU A 30 -5.57 -10.72 -2.65
N SER A 31 -6.63 -9.94 -2.93
CA SER A 31 -6.46 -8.56 -3.39
C SER A 31 -5.62 -7.75 -2.40
N PHE A 32 -4.94 -6.72 -2.86
CA PHE A 32 -4.16 -5.81 -2.01
C PHE A 32 -5.04 -5.17 -0.95
N THR A 33 -6.23 -4.70 -1.33
CA THR A 33 -7.20 -4.13 -0.39
C THR A 33 -7.56 -5.13 0.70
N PHE A 34 -7.87 -6.37 0.33
CA PHE A 34 -8.27 -7.38 1.31
C PHE A 34 -7.08 -7.83 2.19
N SER A 35 -5.89 -7.98 1.61
CA SER A 35 -4.66 -8.29 2.34
C SER A 35 -4.32 -7.20 3.37
N LYS A 36 -4.57 -5.93 3.03
CA LYS A 36 -4.38 -4.78 3.94
C LYS A 36 -5.43 -4.74 5.06
N ILE A 37 -6.69 -5.10 4.78
CA ILE A 37 -7.79 -5.12 5.77
C ILE A 37 -7.69 -6.31 6.74
N LEU A 38 -7.21 -7.46 6.25
CA LEU A 38 -7.15 -8.72 6.99
C LEU A 38 -6.54 -8.60 8.41
N PRO A 39 -5.35 -8.00 8.63
CA PRO A 39 -4.80 -7.89 9.98
C PRO A 39 -5.70 -7.08 10.92
N TYR A 40 -6.29 -5.97 10.45
CA TYR A 40 -7.22 -5.17 11.26
C TYR A 40 -8.48 -5.95 11.64
N MET A 41 -9.01 -6.80 10.74
CA MET A 41 -10.13 -7.68 11.07
C MET A 41 -9.78 -8.68 12.17
N LEU A 42 -8.58 -9.27 12.11
CA LEU A 42 -8.10 -10.21 13.13
C LEU A 42 -7.86 -9.51 14.47
N GLU A 43 -7.26 -8.32 14.46
CA GLU A 43 -7.04 -7.49 15.65
C GLU A 43 -8.38 -7.09 16.30
N PHE A 44 -9.35 -6.63 15.51
CA PHE A 44 -10.69 -6.31 15.99
C PHE A 44 -11.37 -7.53 16.62
N PHE A 45 -11.25 -8.71 15.98
CA PHE A 45 -11.77 -9.95 16.54
C PHE A 45 -11.10 -10.30 17.88
N ALA A 46 -9.78 -10.13 18.00
CA ALA A 46 -9.07 -10.34 19.27
C ALA A 46 -9.54 -9.36 20.36
N VAL A 47 -9.80 -8.09 20.03
CA VAL A 47 -10.40 -7.11 20.94
C VAL A 47 -11.79 -7.56 21.40
N CYS A 48 -12.65 -8.06 20.49
CA CYS A 48 -13.94 -8.64 20.85
C CYS A 48 -13.81 -9.82 21.82
N LEU A 49 -12.81 -10.69 21.63
CA LEU A 49 -12.53 -11.80 22.55
C LEU A 49 -12.10 -11.30 23.94
N ILE A 50 -11.30 -10.24 24.03
CA ILE A 50 -10.93 -9.61 25.31
C ILE A 50 -12.19 -9.10 26.01
N ILE A 51 -13.04 -8.34 25.31
CA ILE A 51 -14.30 -7.81 25.85
C ILE A 51 -15.18 -8.96 26.37
N PHE A 52 -15.35 -10.02 25.58
CA PHE A 52 -16.17 -11.18 25.96
C PHE A 52 -15.63 -11.87 27.22
N ASN A 53 -14.32 -12.11 27.30
CA ASN A 53 -13.70 -12.78 28.44
C ASN A 53 -13.74 -11.90 29.71
N VAL A 54 -13.48 -10.60 29.59
CA VAL A 54 -13.60 -9.63 30.71
C VAL A 54 -15.05 -9.55 31.19
N TYR A 55 -16.00 -9.49 30.26
CA TYR A 55 -17.42 -9.48 30.59
C TYR A 55 -17.82 -10.69 31.43
N ARG A 56 -17.51 -11.90 30.94
CA ARG A 56 -17.87 -13.15 31.63
C ARG A 56 -17.20 -13.30 32.98
N GLN A 57 -15.95 -12.85 33.11
CA GLN A 57 -15.19 -13.08 34.33
C GLN A 57 -15.43 -12.04 35.42
N TYR A 58 -15.59 -10.76 35.05
CA TYR A 58 -15.56 -9.65 36.01
C TYR A 58 -16.82 -8.79 36.01
N LEU A 59 -17.57 -8.74 34.90
CA LEU A 59 -18.64 -7.76 34.74
C LEU A 59 -20.07 -8.34 34.81
N MET A 60 -20.24 -9.67 34.93
CA MET A 60 -21.57 -10.30 35.00
C MET A 60 -22.43 -9.84 36.20
N GLY A 61 -21.82 -9.41 37.29
CA GLY A 61 -22.51 -8.89 38.48
C GLY A 61 -22.57 -7.36 38.59
N THR A 62 -21.96 -6.63 37.66
CA THR A 62 -21.87 -5.15 37.74
C THR A 62 -23.04 -4.46 37.06
N SER A 63 -23.23 -3.16 37.30
CA SER A 63 -24.26 -2.38 36.61
C SER A 63 -24.02 -2.30 35.10
N LEU A 64 -25.10 -2.14 34.31
CA LEU A 64 -25.01 -2.04 32.86
C LEU A 64 -24.11 -0.88 32.40
N THR A 65 -24.11 0.23 33.13
CA THR A 65 -23.26 1.40 32.85
C THR A 65 -21.78 1.06 32.93
N ILE A 66 -21.35 0.37 33.99
CA ILE A 66 -19.96 -0.06 34.16
C ILE A 66 -19.57 -1.03 33.03
N ARG A 67 -20.46 -1.97 32.69
CA ARG A 67 -20.22 -2.91 31.58
C ARG A 67 -19.93 -2.18 30.27
N ARG A 68 -20.78 -1.21 29.92
CA ARG A 68 -20.63 -0.42 28.68
C ARG A 68 -19.34 0.40 28.70
N LEU A 69 -19.05 1.09 29.81
CA LEU A 69 -17.87 1.93 29.93
C LEU A 69 -16.59 1.10 29.77
N VAL A 70 -16.47 -0.03 30.47
CA VAL A 70 -15.30 -0.92 30.35
C VAL A 70 -15.18 -1.49 28.93
N SER A 71 -16.28 -1.93 28.31
CA SER A 71 -16.26 -2.43 26.93
C SER A 71 -15.82 -1.36 25.92
N ILE A 72 -16.28 -0.12 26.08
CA ILE A 72 -15.88 1.03 25.25
C ILE A 72 -14.38 1.29 25.42
N LEU A 73 -13.88 1.31 26.67
CA LEU A 73 -12.44 1.50 26.94
C LEU A 73 -11.59 0.39 26.30
N ILE A 74 -12.00 -0.87 26.38
CA ILE A 74 -11.27 -1.97 25.75
C ILE A 74 -11.35 -1.87 24.23
N LEU A 75 -12.52 -1.53 23.67
CA LEU A 75 -12.71 -1.41 22.24
C LEU A 75 -11.83 -0.31 21.64
N PHE A 76 -11.97 0.92 22.13
CA PHE A 76 -11.19 2.06 21.64
C PHE A 76 -9.73 1.98 22.05
N GLY A 77 -9.42 1.45 23.24
CA GLY A 77 -8.03 1.27 23.68
C GLY A 77 -7.31 0.20 22.86
N GLY A 78 -7.91 -0.98 22.71
CA GLY A 78 -7.32 -2.09 21.97
C GLY A 78 -7.17 -1.79 20.48
N SER A 79 -8.26 -1.38 19.83
CA SER A 79 -8.20 -0.98 18.41
C SER A 79 -7.33 0.27 18.23
N GLY A 80 -7.45 1.27 19.10
CA GLY A 80 -6.66 2.49 19.02
C GLY A 80 -5.15 2.25 19.12
N ILE A 81 -4.69 1.30 19.96
CA ILE A 81 -3.29 0.89 19.99
C ILE A 81 -2.87 0.24 18.67
N ALA A 82 -3.70 -0.65 18.12
CA ALA A 82 -3.41 -1.30 16.85
C ALA A 82 -3.25 -0.28 15.71
N PHE A 83 -4.17 0.66 15.61
CA PHE A 83 -4.13 1.77 14.65
C PHE A 83 -2.97 2.76 14.90
N ALA A 84 -2.57 2.97 16.16
CA ALA A 84 -1.43 3.85 16.47
C ALA A 84 -0.10 3.22 16.05
N VAL A 85 0.02 1.89 16.11
CA VAL A 85 1.22 1.16 15.68
C VAL A 85 1.24 0.96 14.18
N ASN A 86 0.09 0.61 13.58
CA ASN A 86 -0.09 0.40 12.15
C ASN A 86 -1.17 1.39 11.66
N PRO A 87 -0.80 2.62 11.28
CA PRO A 87 -1.76 3.61 10.81
C PRO A 87 -2.34 3.22 9.45
N ILE A 88 -3.63 3.54 9.25
CA ILE A 88 -4.30 3.50 7.96
C ILE A 88 -4.25 4.89 7.33
N TYR A 89 -3.75 4.99 6.11
CA TYR A 89 -3.71 6.23 5.35
C TYR A 89 -4.83 6.26 4.30
N GLU A 90 -5.25 7.47 3.90
CA GLU A 90 -6.30 7.63 2.88
C GLU A 90 -5.92 6.96 1.55
N GLY A 91 -4.64 6.99 1.18
CA GLY A 91 -4.11 6.30 0.01
C GLY A 91 -4.23 4.78 0.06
N ASP A 92 -4.37 4.16 1.24
CA ASP A 92 -4.47 2.70 1.35
C ASP A 92 -5.76 2.16 0.73
N PHE A 93 -6.84 2.98 0.71
CA PHE A 93 -8.19 2.55 0.31
C PHE A 93 -8.90 3.51 -0.64
N SER A 94 -8.27 4.65 -0.98
CA SER A 94 -8.78 5.54 -2.01
C SER A 94 -8.16 5.19 -3.36
N HIS A 95 -8.94 5.35 -4.41
CA HIS A 95 -8.49 5.23 -5.80
C HIS A 95 -8.61 6.60 -6.48
N GLN A 96 -7.89 7.58 -5.93
CA GLN A 96 -7.86 8.93 -6.47
C GLN A 96 -6.73 9.05 -7.49
N TYR A 97 -7.12 9.14 -8.76
CA TYR A 97 -6.21 9.31 -9.87
C TYR A 97 -6.65 10.43 -10.79
N ARG A 98 -5.74 10.84 -11.67
CA ARG A 98 -6.02 11.77 -12.75
C ARG A 98 -5.79 11.08 -14.07
N GLU A 99 -6.73 11.26 -14.98
CA GLU A 99 -6.56 10.84 -16.37
C GLU A 99 -5.84 11.94 -17.15
N ILE A 100 -4.85 11.53 -17.92
CA ILE A 100 -4.03 12.40 -18.74
C ILE A 100 -4.08 11.82 -20.14
N SER A 101 -4.56 12.61 -21.09
CA SER A 101 -4.51 12.24 -22.50
C SER A 101 -3.20 12.75 -23.10
N LEU A 102 -2.35 11.83 -23.54
CA LEU A 102 -1.13 12.12 -24.27
C LEU A 102 -1.47 12.26 -25.75
N ALA A 103 -0.97 13.31 -26.40
CA ALA A 103 -1.21 13.56 -27.81
C ALA A 103 0.07 13.96 -28.54
N GLY A 104 0.12 13.70 -29.84
CA GLY A 104 1.25 14.04 -30.70
C GLY A 104 2.53 13.29 -30.29
N GLU A 105 3.64 14.02 -30.23
CA GLU A 105 4.98 13.47 -29.95
C GLU A 105 5.13 12.82 -28.57
N ASN A 106 4.17 13.02 -27.66
CA ASN A 106 4.19 12.47 -26.30
C ASN A 106 3.39 11.17 -26.12
N ALA A 107 2.72 10.67 -27.17
CA ALA A 107 1.86 9.48 -27.07
C ALA A 107 2.63 8.20 -26.69
N ASP A 108 3.89 8.13 -27.13
CA ASP A 108 4.78 6.98 -26.95
C ASP A 108 5.80 7.18 -25.82
N THR A 109 5.67 8.26 -25.03
CA THR A 109 6.58 8.58 -23.93
C THR A 109 6.58 7.53 -22.82
N PHE A 110 5.43 6.88 -22.61
CA PHE A 110 5.24 5.85 -21.60
C PHE A 110 4.92 4.50 -22.25
N GLN A 111 5.56 3.45 -21.74
CA GLN A 111 5.30 2.06 -22.13
C GLN A 111 4.01 1.55 -21.46
N HIS A 112 3.42 0.50 -22.03
CA HIS A 112 2.31 -0.24 -21.40
C HIS A 112 2.71 -0.75 -20.01
N GLY A 113 1.85 -0.55 -19.01
CA GLY A 113 2.07 -0.98 -17.63
C GLY A 113 2.39 0.16 -16.66
N LEU A 114 2.94 -0.21 -15.49
CA LEU A 114 3.16 0.71 -14.38
C LEU A 114 4.56 1.34 -14.44
N THR A 115 4.62 2.67 -14.45
CA THR A 115 5.85 3.43 -14.46
C THR A 115 5.94 4.32 -13.22
N MET A 116 7.02 4.19 -12.45
CA MET A 116 7.34 5.11 -11.37
C MET A 116 8.31 6.18 -11.87
N ILE A 117 7.96 7.45 -11.68
CA ILE A 117 8.91 8.54 -11.85
C ILE A 117 9.60 8.80 -10.53
N ALA A 118 10.93 8.77 -10.54
CA ALA A 118 11.77 8.88 -9.36
C ALA A 118 12.73 10.06 -9.46
N LEU A 119 12.93 10.72 -8.32
CA LEU A 119 13.95 11.75 -8.15
C LEU A 119 15.27 11.10 -7.69
N PRO A 120 16.45 11.61 -8.13
CA PRO A 120 17.73 11.21 -7.57
C PRO A 120 17.76 11.25 -6.03
N GLY A 121 18.20 10.17 -5.41
CA GLY A 121 18.38 10.08 -3.95
C GLY A 121 17.11 10.14 -3.10
N CYS A 122 15.92 9.97 -3.69
CA CYS A 122 14.63 10.04 -3.01
C CYS A 122 14.34 8.81 -2.14
N PRO A 123 14.29 8.92 -0.79
CA PRO A 123 14.07 7.76 0.09
C PRO A 123 12.72 7.08 -0.14
N PHE A 124 11.65 7.88 -0.30
CA PHE A 124 10.30 7.36 -0.56
C PHE A 124 10.19 6.62 -1.89
N CYS A 125 11.00 6.99 -2.87
CA CYS A 125 11.05 6.34 -4.17
C CYS A 125 11.72 4.95 -4.06
N PHE A 126 12.76 4.81 -3.23
CA PHE A 126 13.34 3.50 -2.91
C PHE A 126 12.39 2.61 -2.10
N GLU A 127 11.67 3.17 -1.13
CA GLU A 127 10.63 2.42 -0.40
C GLU A 127 9.53 1.91 -1.34
N LYS A 128 9.09 2.74 -2.29
CA LYS A 128 8.12 2.34 -3.31
C LYS A 128 8.69 1.32 -4.30
N LEU A 129 9.96 1.43 -4.68
CA LEU A 129 10.64 0.41 -5.50
C LEU A 129 10.66 -0.96 -4.80
N GLU A 130 10.94 -1.00 -3.50
CA GLU A 130 10.88 -2.25 -2.73
C GLU A 130 9.48 -2.86 -2.70
N GLU A 131 8.44 -2.03 -2.59
CA GLU A 131 7.06 -2.48 -2.75
C GLU A 131 6.80 -3.05 -4.15
N MET A 132 7.17 -2.33 -5.21
CA MET A 132 7.04 -2.78 -6.60
C MET A 132 7.77 -4.10 -6.86
N LYS A 133 8.98 -4.29 -6.31
CA LYS A 133 9.74 -5.55 -6.40
C LYS A 133 8.98 -6.73 -5.79
N ARG A 134 8.36 -6.54 -4.61
CA ARG A 134 7.54 -7.58 -3.98
C ARG A 134 6.35 -7.95 -4.85
N VAL A 135 5.68 -6.95 -5.45
CA VAL A 135 4.57 -7.21 -6.39
C VAL A 135 5.07 -7.95 -7.63
N LYS A 136 6.18 -7.50 -8.23
CA LYS A 136 6.80 -8.14 -9.40
C LYS A 136 7.21 -9.59 -9.14
N ALA A 137 7.67 -9.91 -7.92
CA ALA A 137 7.98 -11.28 -7.53
C ALA A 137 6.73 -12.20 -7.51
N ILE A 138 5.56 -11.66 -7.15
CA ILE A 138 4.27 -12.39 -7.14
C ILE A 138 3.65 -12.44 -8.55
N TYR A 139 3.79 -11.35 -9.31
CA TYR A 139 3.26 -11.16 -10.66
C TYR A 139 4.39 -10.84 -11.67
N PRO A 140 5.20 -11.83 -12.09
CA PRO A 140 6.38 -11.59 -12.92
C PRO A 140 6.08 -10.99 -14.29
N THR A 141 4.87 -11.21 -14.81
CA THR A 141 4.43 -10.71 -16.12
C THR A 141 3.93 -9.27 -16.10
N LEU A 142 3.68 -8.69 -14.93
CA LEU A 142 3.19 -7.31 -14.80
C LEU A 142 4.27 -6.32 -15.28
N PRO A 143 4.06 -5.55 -16.36
CA PRO A 143 5.08 -4.65 -16.87
C PRO A 143 5.29 -3.49 -15.89
N MET A 144 6.54 -3.28 -15.49
CA MET A 144 6.92 -2.26 -14.51
C MET A 144 8.22 -1.58 -14.92
N TYR A 145 8.28 -0.26 -14.74
CA TYR A 145 9.43 0.57 -15.10
C TYR A 145 9.70 1.62 -14.04
N VAL A 146 10.96 2.05 -13.96
CA VAL A 146 11.39 3.24 -13.22
C VAL A 146 12.04 4.22 -14.18
N LEU A 147 11.59 5.46 -14.13
CA LEU A 147 12.15 6.56 -14.90
C LEU A 147 12.78 7.56 -13.93
N VAL A 148 14.11 7.74 -14.04
CA VAL A 148 14.88 8.64 -13.19
C VAL A 148 15.07 9.97 -13.90
N ILE A 149 14.60 11.05 -13.28
CA ILE A 149 14.61 12.38 -13.90
C ILE A 149 16.01 13.04 -13.86
N ASN A 150 16.17 14.10 -14.65
CA ASN A 150 17.35 14.97 -14.74
C ASN A 150 18.60 14.32 -15.36
N ASP A 151 18.43 13.22 -16.10
CA ASP A 151 19.52 12.51 -16.78
C ASP A 151 20.71 12.15 -15.84
N ASP A 152 20.41 11.90 -14.56
CA ASP A 152 21.40 11.56 -13.53
C ASP A 152 21.73 10.06 -13.58
N GLU A 153 22.76 9.72 -14.35
CA GLU A 153 23.20 8.33 -14.54
C GLU A 153 23.64 7.66 -13.22
N LEU A 154 24.22 8.41 -12.28
CA LEU A 154 24.63 7.85 -10.98
C LEU A 154 23.41 7.47 -10.15
N ALA A 155 22.38 8.31 -10.19
CA ALA A 155 21.11 7.99 -9.55
C ALA A 155 20.42 6.81 -10.24
N ALA A 156 20.40 6.76 -11.57
CA ALA A 156 19.82 5.65 -12.32
C ALA A 156 20.50 4.33 -12.01
N GLU A 157 21.83 4.31 -11.89
CA GLU A 157 22.57 3.12 -11.48
C GLU A 157 22.18 2.68 -10.07
N SER A 158 22.03 3.61 -9.13
CA SER A 158 21.55 3.30 -7.78
C SER A 158 20.17 2.64 -7.78
N TYR A 159 19.26 3.09 -8.66
CA TYR A 159 17.94 2.46 -8.83
C TYR A 159 18.01 1.10 -9.55
N ARG A 160 18.92 0.92 -10.53
CA ARG A 160 19.16 -0.38 -11.19
C ARG A 160 19.71 -1.42 -10.22
N GLU A 161 20.68 -1.03 -9.40
CA GLU A 161 21.22 -1.87 -8.34
C GLU A 161 20.13 -2.25 -7.36
N ALA A 162 19.33 -1.28 -6.89
CA ALA A 162 18.22 -1.52 -5.98
C ALA A 162 17.10 -2.37 -6.62
N SER A 163 16.87 -2.27 -7.94
CA SER A 163 15.86 -3.07 -8.63
C SER A 163 16.28 -4.54 -8.80
N GLU A 164 17.57 -4.84 -8.64
CA GLU A 164 18.15 -6.19 -8.82
C GLU A 164 17.80 -6.81 -10.19
N GLY A 165 17.58 -5.96 -11.21
CA GLY A 165 17.16 -6.39 -12.54
C GLY A 165 15.72 -6.90 -12.64
N MET A 166 14.91 -6.82 -11.57
CA MET A 166 13.49 -7.22 -11.62
C MET A 166 12.61 -6.21 -12.35
N ILE A 167 13.02 -4.94 -12.31
CA ILE A 167 12.28 -3.80 -12.87
C ILE A 167 13.27 -3.00 -13.73
N GLU A 168 12.86 -2.67 -14.95
CA GLU A 168 13.66 -1.89 -15.88
C GLU A 168 13.77 -0.44 -15.40
N VAL A 169 14.98 0.11 -15.44
CA VAL A 169 15.26 1.48 -15.01
C VAL A 169 15.94 2.24 -16.14
N ALA A 170 15.33 3.35 -16.56
CA ALA A 170 15.85 4.20 -17.61
C ALA A 170 15.97 5.66 -17.13
N LEU A 171 16.86 6.40 -17.79
CA LEU A 171 16.88 7.86 -17.66
C LEU A 171 15.67 8.44 -18.35
N PHE A 172 15.18 9.54 -17.79
CA PHE A 172 14.13 10.31 -18.41
C PHE A 172 14.52 11.79 -18.46
N PRO A 173 14.58 12.37 -19.67
CA PRO A 173 15.05 13.72 -19.85
C PRO A 173 14.09 14.72 -19.21
N GLU A 174 14.64 15.86 -18.78
CA GLU A 174 13.81 16.93 -18.25
C GLU A 174 12.85 17.44 -19.34
N SER A 175 11.54 17.23 -19.14
CA SER A 175 10.52 17.62 -20.10
C SER A 175 9.49 18.56 -19.48
N THR A 176 9.00 19.50 -20.28
CA THR A 176 7.86 20.37 -19.92
C THR A 176 6.59 19.56 -19.66
N LEU A 177 6.48 18.38 -20.29
CA LEU A 177 5.43 17.40 -20.05
C LEU A 177 5.44 16.91 -18.60
N LEU A 178 6.58 16.47 -18.07
CA LEU A 178 6.68 16.02 -16.66
C LEU A 178 6.30 17.12 -15.69
N ARG A 179 6.72 18.37 -15.92
CA ARG A 179 6.36 19.51 -15.06
C ARG A 179 4.85 19.78 -15.06
N THR A 180 4.15 19.43 -16.13
CA THR A 180 2.69 19.58 -16.23
C THR A 180 1.94 18.44 -15.55
N ILE A 181 2.49 17.22 -15.68
CA ILE A 181 1.89 15.99 -15.17
C ILE A 181 2.14 15.82 -13.67
N ILE A 182 3.38 16.04 -13.21
CA ILE A 182 3.80 15.83 -11.82
C ILE A 182 3.54 17.10 -11.03
N GLN A 183 2.44 17.12 -10.28
CA GLN A 183 2.05 18.28 -9.47
C GLN A 183 2.34 18.10 -7.97
N ASP A 184 2.32 16.86 -7.48
CA ASP A 184 2.29 16.55 -6.04
C ASP A 184 3.56 15.88 -5.51
N GLY A 185 4.68 15.98 -6.26
CA GLY A 185 5.98 15.45 -5.86
C GLY A 185 6.24 14.00 -6.26
N TYR A 186 7.28 13.41 -5.65
CA TYR A 186 7.81 12.09 -5.98
C TYR A 186 7.71 11.12 -4.77
N PRO A 187 7.61 9.79 -5.00
CA PRO A 187 7.43 9.14 -6.30
C PRO A 187 6.08 9.48 -6.92
N ASN A 188 6.03 9.53 -8.25
CA ASN A 188 4.79 9.73 -9.00
C ASN A 188 4.54 8.50 -9.87
N LEU A 189 3.36 7.92 -9.79
CA LEU A 189 3.05 6.63 -10.40
C LEU A 189 2.12 6.85 -11.58
N MET A 190 2.49 6.26 -12.72
CA MET A 190 1.77 6.39 -13.97
C MET A 190 1.46 5.01 -14.52
N TYR A 191 0.23 4.77 -14.94
CA TYR A 191 -0.18 3.53 -15.58
C TYR A 191 -0.75 3.81 -16.96
N LYS A 192 -0.23 3.11 -17.96
CA LYS A 192 -0.75 3.15 -19.32
C LYS A 192 -1.51 1.84 -19.60
N PRO A 193 -2.85 1.88 -19.72
CA PRO A 193 -3.63 0.71 -20.10
C PRO A 193 -3.46 0.41 -21.60
N GLY A 194 -2.78 -0.69 -21.90
CA GLY A 194 -2.54 -1.19 -23.24
C GLY A 194 -1.43 -0.46 -24.02
N GLU A 195 -0.93 -1.11 -25.07
CA GLU A 195 0.18 -0.59 -25.89
C GLU A 195 -0.22 0.64 -26.73
N ASN A 196 -1.45 0.66 -27.26
CA ASN A 196 -1.92 1.66 -28.22
C ASN A 196 -2.79 2.77 -27.59
N GLY A 197 -2.89 2.81 -26.26
CA GLY A 197 -3.68 3.81 -25.54
C GLY A 197 -2.97 5.17 -25.48
N SER A 198 -3.71 6.26 -25.66
CA SER A 198 -3.22 7.61 -25.36
C SER A 198 -3.56 8.07 -23.94
N GLN A 199 -4.30 7.24 -23.20
CA GLN A 199 -4.72 7.53 -21.84
C GLN A 199 -3.64 7.07 -20.87
N LEU A 200 -3.32 7.94 -19.93
CA LEU A 200 -2.39 7.68 -18.85
C LEU A 200 -3.11 7.97 -17.54
N ILE A 201 -3.06 7.02 -16.61
CA ILE A 201 -3.57 7.17 -15.26
C ILE A 201 -2.42 7.62 -14.38
N ASN A 202 -2.60 8.73 -13.68
CA ASN A 202 -1.61 9.30 -12.79
C ASN A 202 -2.08 9.27 -11.35
N TRP A 203 -1.26 8.72 -10.46
CA TRP A 203 -1.42 8.87 -9.02
C TRP A 203 -0.30 9.73 -8.46
N SER A 204 -0.69 10.64 -7.58
CA SER A 204 0.26 11.30 -6.68
C SER A 204 0.84 10.31 -5.67
N ASN A 205 1.90 10.71 -4.97
CA ASN A 205 2.53 9.89 -3.93
C ASN A 205 1.50 9.38 -2.89
N SER A 206 0.57 10.24 -2.47
CA SER A 206 -0.48 9.87 -1.50
C SER A 206 -1.71 9.19 -2.11
N GLY A 207 -1.89 9.27 -3.43
CA GLY A 207 -3.03 8.68 -4.14
C GLY A 207 -2.82 7.23 -4.56
N PHE A 208 -1.58 6.73 -4.48
CA PHE A 208 -1.25 5.36 -4.87
C PHE A 208 -1.18 4.41 -3.67
N GLY A 209 -2.10 3.45 -3.60
CA GLY A 209 -2.09 2.40 -2.58
C GLY A 209 -2.83 1.13 -3.00
N SER A 210 -3.42 0.42 -2.04
CA SER A 210 -3.95 -0.94 -2.26
C SER A 210 -5.01 -1.02 -3.37
N ALA A 211 -5.91 -0.03 -3.42
CA ALA A 211 -6.95 0.04 -4.45
C ALA A 211 -6.36 0.29 -5.86
N SER A 212 -5.25 1.04 -5.95
CA SER A 212 -4.54 1.26 -7.22
C SER A 212 -3.86 -0.01 -7.73
N TRP A 213 -3.28 -0.81 -6.83
CA TRP A 213 -2.75 -2.12 -7.18
C TRP A 213 -3.83 -3.07 -7.67
N ASP A 214 -4.96 -3.13 -6.97
CA ASP A 214 -6.09 -3.97 -7.36
C ASP A 214 -6.60 -3.59 -8.76
N TYR A 215 -6.74 -2.29 -9.02
CA TYR A 215 -7.12 -1.77 -10.34
C TYR A 215 -6.14 -2.20 -11.45
N ILE A 216 -4.84 -2.03 -11.23
CA ILE A 216 -3.81 -2.40 -12.22
C ILE A 216 -3.87 -3.91 -12.52
N LEU A 217 -3.99 -4.75 -11.48
CA LEU A 217 -4.06 -6.19 -11.67
C LEU A 217 -5.33 -6.61 -12.41
N GLU A 218 -6.46 -5.98 -12.13
CA GLU A 218 -7.71 -6.23 -12.86
C GLU A 218 -7.58 -5.88 -14.35
N GLU A 219 -7.01 -4.70 -14.68
CA GLU A 219 -6.78 -4.26 -16.07
C GLU A 219 -5.81 -5.18 -16.83
N GLU A 220 -4.84 -5.77 -16.13
CA GLU A 220 -3.86 -6.73 -16.70
C GLU A 220 -4.39 -8.18 -16.68
N GLY A 221 -5.57 -8.43 -16.10
CA GLY A 221 -6.19 -9.75 -16.00
C GLY A 221 -5.46 -10.73 -15.06
N LEU A 222 -4.90 -10.24 -13.96
CA LEU A 222 -4.03 -10.98 -13.01
C LEU A 222 -4.68 -11.28 -11.64
#